data_AF-A0A7Y3AXB8-F1
#
_entry.id   AF-A0A7Y3AXB8-F1
#
_cell.length_a   1.000
_cell.length_b   1.000
_cell.length_c   1.000
_cell.angle_alpha   90.00
_cell.angle_beta   90.00
_cell.angle_gamma   90.00
#
_symmetry.space_group_name_H-M   'P 1'
#
loop_
_entity.id
_entity.type
_entity.pdbx_description
1 polymer ?
#
loop_
_entity_poly.entity_id
_entity_poly.type
_entity_poly.pdbx_seq_one_letter_code
_entity_poly.pdbx_strand_id
1 'polypeptide(L)'
;MFRAVELKNPKNALFLVALLAPLLGICQYTDVINSNRPGLSVSAYAVGKGVPQLELGFSYEKRDHADLNYDSNVYGMDYSVRYGLLLENLE
;
A
#
# COMPACT_ATOMS: atom_id res chain seq x y z
N MET A 1 26.84 17.87 -29.33
CA MET A 1 27.34 19.13 -28.76
C MET A 1 26.36 19.55 -27.66
N PHE A 2 26.66 19.26 -26.39
CA PHE A 2 25.82 19.69 -25.29
C PHE A 2 26.18 21.14 -24.95
N ARG A 3 25.22 22.06 -25.09
CA ARG A 3 25.39 23.47 -24.75
C ARG A 3 25.08 23.62 -23.26
N ALA A 4 26.08 23.96 -22.46
CA ALA A 4 25.87 24.26 -21.05
C ALA A 4 24.95 25.48 -20.93
N VAL A 5 23.85 25.35 -20.19
CA VAL A 5 22.94 26.45 -19.89
C VAL A 5 23.52 27.24 -18.72
N GLU A 6 24.04 28.43 -18.97
CA GLU A 6 24.50 29.34 -17.91
C GLU A 6 23.31 30.01 -17.23
N LEU A 7 23.17 29.79 -15.91
CA LEU A 7 22.16 30.45 -15.08
C LEU A 7 22.75 31.71 -14.45
N LYS A 8 22.61 32.84 -15.16
CA LYS A 8 23.16 34.14 -14.71
C LYS A 8 22.34 34.83 -13.62
N ASN A 9 21.08 34.46 -13.44
CA ASN A 9 20.17 35.10 -12.48
C ASN A 9 19.73 34.09 -11.40
N PRO A 10 19.89 34.41 -10.10
CA PRO A 10 19.50 33.51 -9.02
C PRO A 10 18.01 33.14 -9.05
N LYS A 11 17.13 34.00 -9.58
CA LYS A 11 15.71 33.68 -9.76
C LYS A 11 15.48 32.56 -10.77
N ASN A 12 16.29 32.50 -11.83
CA ASN A 12 16.18 31.47 -12.87
C ASN A 12 16.71 30.12 -12.34
N ALA A 13 17.73 30.15 -11.49
CA ALA A 13 18.21 28.97 -10.80
C ALA A 13 17.14 28.43 -9.82
N LEU A 14 16.52 29.31 -9.03
CA LEU A 14 15.43 28.92 -8.13
C LEU A 14 14.24 28.33 -8.89
N PHE A 15 13.86 28.93 -10.02
CA PHE A 15 12.79 28.43 -10.88
C PHE A 15 13.10 27.03 -11.43
N LEU A 16 14.32 26.80 -11.90
CA LEU A 16 14.74 25.48 -12.38
C LEU A 16 14.78 24.42 -11.27
N VAL A 17 15.26 24.79 -10.08
CA VAL A 17 15.22 23.90 -8.93
C VAL A 17 13.78 23.53 -8.58
N ALA A 18 12.86 24.50 -8.55
CA ALA A 18 11.45 24.21 -8.30
C ALA A 18 10.81 23.32 -9.38
N LEU A 19 11.20 23.49 -10.65
CA LEU A 19 10.70 22.69 -11.76
C LEU A 19 11.22 21.23 -11.71
N LEU A 20 12.46 21.04 -11.29
CA LEU A 20 13.13 19.73 -11.28
C LEU A 20 12.99 18.98 -9.95
N ALA A 21 12.68 19.66 -8.85
CA ALA A 21 12.53 19.05 -7.53
C ALA A 21 11.52 17.88 -7.50
N PRO A 22 10.38 17.91 -8.20
CA PRO A 22 9.44 16.77 -8.22
C PRO A 22 10.04 15.48 -8.81
N LEU A 23 11.05 15.59 -9.69
CA LEU A 23 11.72 14.43 -10.28
C LEU A 23 12.62 13.67 -9.29
N LEU A 24 12.92 14.29 -8.14
CA LEU A 24 13.70 13.70 -7.06
C LEU A 24 12.81 13.05 -5.99
N GLY A 25 11.48 13.19 -6.10
CA GLY A 25 10.55 12.58 -5.17
C GLY A 25 10.50 11.06 -5.35
N ILE A 26 10.80 10.32 -4.28
CA ILE A 26 10.46 8.90 -4.21
C ILE A 26 8.97 8.84 -3.90
N CYS A 27 8.15 8.56 -4.91
CA CYS A 27 6.73 8.32 -4.72
C CYS A 27 6.53 6.89 -4.25
N GLN A 28 5.79 6.74 -3.16
CA GLN A 28 5.35 5.44 -2.70
C GLN A 28 4.17 4.97 -3.57
N TYR A 29 4.35 3.87 -4.29
CA TYR A 29 3.30 3.22 -5.08
C TYR A 29 2.60 2.21 -4.18
N THR A 30 1.32 2.44 -3.89
CA THR A 30 0.48 1.37 -3.35
C THR A 30 -0.21 0.66 -4.51
N ASP A 31 -0.06 -0.66 -4.57
CA ASP A 31 -0.72 -1.48 -5.58
C ASP A 31 -2.24 -1.59 -5.32
N VAL A 32 -2.70 -1.25 -4.11
CA VAL A 32 -4.11 -1.42 -3.69
C VAL A 32 -4.58 -0.28 -2.79
N ILE A 33 -5.30 0.70 -3.35
CA ILE A 33 -6.08 1.66 -2.55
C ILE A 33 -7.42 1.02 -2.19
N ASN A 34 -7.63 0.76 -0.89
CA ASN A 34 -8.87 0.19 -0.34
C ASN A 34 -9.22 -1.18 -0.96
N SER A 35 -8.56 -2.23 -0.45
CA SER A 35 -8.90 -3.63 -0.73
C SER A 35 -10.38 -3.86 -0.48
N ASN A 36 -11.15 -4.10 -1.53
CA ASN A 36 -12.58 -4.38 -1.45
C ASN A 36 -12.86 -5.81 -0.95
N ARG A 37 -12.04 -6.32 -0.02
CA ARG A 37 -12.27 -7.57 0.73
C ARG A 37 -12.86 -7.23 2.10
N PRO A 38 -14.18 -7.09 2.22
CA PRO A 38 -14.82 -6.98 3.53
C PRO A 38 -14.45 -8.21 4.36
N GLY A 39 -13.79 -7.98 5.51
CA GLY A 39 -13.36 -9.03 6.43
C GLY A 39 -11.86 -9.37 6.40
N LEU A 40 -11.10 -8.94 5.38
CA LEU A 40 -9.66 -9.13 5.34
C LEU A 40 -8.95 -7.77 5.50
N SER A 41 -8.51 -7.48 6.72
CA SER A 41 -7.66 -6.32 7.00
C SER A 41 -6.27 -6.57 6.42
N VAL A 42 -6.04 -6.11 5.19
CA VAL A 42 -4.68 -5.89 4.70
C VAL A 42 -4.18 -4.67 5.48
N SER A 43 -3.44 -4.88 6.57
CA SER A 43 -2.88 -3.75 7.30
C SER A 43 -1.96 -3.00 6.35
N ALA A 44 -2.28 -1.73 6.10
CA ALA A 44 -1.44 -0.82 5.34
C ALA A 44 -0.10 -0.48 6.05
N TYR A 45 0.20 -1.15 7.18
CA TYR A 45 1.34 -0.84 8.05
C TYR A 45 1.99 -2.12 8.56
N ALA A 46 3.32 -2.15 8.50
CA ALA A 46 4.12 -3.12 9.23
C ALA A 46 3.87 -2.99 10.75
N VAL A 47 3.91 -4.12 11.47
CA VAL A 47 3.94 -4.11 12.94
C VAL A 47 5.20 -3.41 13.44
N GLY A 48 5.07 -2.70 14.56
CA GLY A 48 6.18 -1.96 15.19
C GLY A 48 7.40 -2.83 15.44
N LYS A 49 8.59 -2.22 15.45
CA LYS A 49 9.85 -2.96 15.66
C LYS A 49 9.83 -3.70 17.01
N GLY A 50 10.12 -5.00 16.98
CA GLY A 50 10.10 -5.89 18.15
C GLY A 50 8.71 -6.35 18.57
N VAL A 51 7.65 -5.99 17.84
CA VAL A 51 6.27 -6.31 18.20
C VAL A 51 5.85 -7.60 17.49
N PRO A 52 5.57 -8.70 18.23
CA PRO A 52 4.87 -9.85 17.69
C PRO A 52 3.36 -9.58 17.62
N GLN A 53 2.73 -10.01 16.53
CA GLN A 53 1.29 -9.94 16.33
C GLN A 53 0.77 -11.26 15.78
N LEU A 54 -0.36 -11.70 16.35
CA LEU A 54 -1.14 -12.83 15.89
C LEU A 54 -2.56 -12.33 15.62
N GLU A 55 -3.08 -12.60 14.42
CA GLU A 55 -4.47 -12.36 14.07
C GLU A 55 -5.13 -13.70 13.73
N LEU A 56 -6.35 -13.88 14.21
CA LEU A 56 -7.19 -15.02 13.89
C LEU A 56 -8.53 -14.48 13.40
N GLY A 57 -9.03 -15.03 12.30
CA GLY A 57 -10.30 -14.68 11.69
C GLY A 57 -11.16 -15.92 11.50
N PHE A 58 -12.45 -15.78 11.72
CA PHE A 58 -13.44 -16.76 11.30
C PHE A 58 -14.43 -16.05 10.39
N SER A 59 -14.79 -16.70 9.29
CA SER A 59 -15.71 -16.14 8.30
C SER A 59 -16.83 -17.13 8.00
N TYR A 60 -18.00 -16.57 7.74
CA TYR A 60 -19.17 -17.31 7.26
C TYR A 60 -19.76 -16.54 6.09
N GLU A 61 -19.83 -17.18 4.93
CA GLU A 61 -20.39 -16.63 3.70
C GLU A 61 -21.54 -17.50 3.23
N LYS A 62 -22.72 -16.89 3.08
CA LYS A 62 -23.87 -17.51 2.40
C LYS A 62 -23.90 -17.02 0.96
N ARG A 63 -23.91 -17.94 0.01
CA ARG A 63 -23.94 -17.65 -1.43
C ARG A 63 -25.22 -18.23 -2.01
N ASP A 64 -26.08 -17.35 -2.50
CA ASP A 64 -27.32 -17.70 -3.19
C ASP A 64 -27.12 -17.41 -4.68
N HIS A 65 -27.30 -18.43 -5.52
CA HIS A 65 -27.08 -18.35 -6.95
C HIS A 65 -28.36 -18.73 -7.70
N ALA A 66 -29.21 -17.73 -7.92
CA ALA A 66 -30.51 -17.88 -8.56
C ALA A 66 -30.43 -18.48 -9.98
N ASP A 67 -29.46 -18.06 -10.79
CA ASP A 67 -29.30 -18.52 -12.17
C ASP A 67 -28.87 -20.00 -12.27
N LEU A 68 -28.15 -20.49 -11.26
CA LEU A 68 -27.69 -21.88 -11.16
C LEU A 68 -28.59 -22.73 -10.23
N ASN A 69 -29.64 -22.13 -9.66
CA ASN A 69 -30.50 -22.72 -8.62
C ASN A 69 -29.70 -23.45 -7.53
N TYR A 70 -28.66 -22.79 -7.03
CA TYR A 70 -27.69 -23.37 -6.11
C TYR A 70 -27.43 -22.45 -4.92
N ASP A 71 -27.65 -22.99 -3.73
CA ASP A 71 -27.30 -22.35 -2.46
C ASP A 71 -26.09 -23.04 -1.83
N SER A 72 -25.15 -22.24 -1.33
CA SER A 72 -24.02 -22.75 -0.56
C SER A 72 -23.70 -21.90 0.66
N ASN A 73 -23.22 -22.59 1.68
CA ASN A 73 -22.68 -21.98 2.89
C ASN A 73 -21.20 -22.32 2.97
N VAL A 74 -20.37 -21.30 3.10
CA VAL A 74 -18.92 -21.41 3.20
C VAL A 74 -18.50 -20.95 4.59
N TYR A 75 -17.76 -21.80 5.29
CA TYR A 75 -17.09 -21.46 6.54
C TYR A 75 -15.60 -21.32 6.24
N GLY A 76 -14.99 -20.24 6.73
CA GLY A 76 -13.57 -19.96 6.59
C GLY A 76 -12.92 -19.70 7.94
N MET A 77 -11.63 -20.01 8.01
CA MET A 77 -10.76 -19.67 9.13
C MET A 77 -9.46 -19.13 8.56
N ASP A 78 -9.02 -18.00 9.10
CA ASP A 78 -7.84 -17.27 8.67
C ASP A 78 -6.91 -17.06 9.88
N TYR A 79 -5.60 -17.09 9.64
CA TYR A 79 -4.62 -16.73 10.66
C TYR A 79 -3.46 -15.95 10.03
N SER A 80 -2.92 -14.99 10.78
CA SER A 80 -1.77 -14.19 10.37
C SER A 80 -0.78 -14.03 11.53
N VAL A 81 0.51 -14.22 11.26
CA VAL A 81 1.58 -14.06 12.25
C VAL A 81 2.59 -13.06 11.68
N ARG A 82 2.88 -12.01 12.44
CA ARG A 82 3.74 -10.90 12.01
C ARG A 82 4.73 -10.54 13.12
N TYR A 83 5.94 -10.14 12.74
CA TYR A 83 6.96 -9.65 13.67
C TYR A 83 7.77 -8.53 13.03
N GLY A 84 7.86 -7.37 13.70
CA GLY A 84 8.60 -6.22 13.20
C GLY A 84 10.11 -6.36 13.43
N LEU A 85 10.89 -6.74 12.42
CA LEU A 85 12.34 -6.98 12.61
C LEU A 85 13.19 -5.71 12.61
N LEU A 86 13.05 -4.84 11.60
CA LEU A 86 14.05 -3.81 11.28
C LEU A 86 13.50 -2.39 11.22
N LEU A 87 12.56 -2.11 10.31
CA LEU A 87 11.96 -0.80 10.07
C LEU A 87 10.44 -0.92 9.94
N GLU A 88 9.72 0.09 10.42
CA GLU A 88 8.31 0.29 10.13
C GLU A 88 8.22 0.83 8.70
N ASN A 89 8.21 -0.06 7.70
CA ASN A 89 7.89 0.38 6.35
C ASN A 89 6.41 0.76 6.33
N LEU A 90 6.16 2.05 6.12
CA LEU A 90 4.91 2.53 5.55
C LEU A 90 4.82 1.95 4.13
N GLU A 91 3.69 1.33 3.80
CA GLU A 91 3.36 1.01 2.41
C GLU A 91 3.19 2.28 1.58
#